data_AF-A2E814-F1
#
_entry.id   AF-A2E814-F1
#
_cell.length_a   1.000
_cell.length_b   1.000
_cell.length_c   1.000
_cell.angle_alpha   90.00
_cell.angle_beta   90.00
_cell.angle_gamma   90.00
#
_symmetry.space_group_name_H-M   'P 1'
#
loop_
_entity.id
_entity.type
_entity.pdbx_description
1 polymer ?
#
loop_
_entity_poly.entity_id
_entity_poly.type
_entity_poly.pdbx_seq_one_letter_code
_entity_poly.pdbx_strand_id
1 'polypeptide(L)'
;MDPQCSKCKAAIRKYNYSVKEIERMRNDYADLKREAEKPVEDKMDMLAFLNKNYPTADDFLLSDVKKKYKETFGLVKIFDILSEEIEATKIFKISRIHNVYHVKRL
;
A
#
# COMPACT_ATOMS: atom_id res chain seq x y z
N MET A 1 -7.63 -43.05 27.46
CA MET A 1 -7.45 -42.34 26.17
C MET A 1 -7.39 -43.39 25.09
N ASP A 2 -8.41 -43.47 24.25
CA ASP A 2 -8.50 -44.50 23.22
C ASP A 2 -7.35 -44.29 22.19
N PRO A 3 -6.55 -45.31 21.85
CA PRO A 3 -5.47 -45.14 20.90
C PRO A 3 -6.07 -44.88 19.51
N GLN A 4 -6.13 -43.61 19.10
CA GLN A 4 -6.55 -43.27 17.74
C GLN A 4 -5.67 -44.02 16.73
N CYS A 5 -6.33 -44.74 15.82
CA CYS A 5 -5.64 -45.44 14.75
C CYS A 5 -4.88 -44.43 13.86
N SER A 6 -3.90 -44.93 13.10
CA SER A 6 -3.06 -44.11 12.22
C SER A 6 -3.88 -43.25 11.24
N LYS A 7 -5.01 -43.77 10.75
CA LYS A 7 -5.95 -43.05 9.87
C LYS A 7 -6.63 -41.88 10.58
N CYS A 8 -7.13 -42.08 11.80
CA CYS A 8 -7.74 -41.01 12.61
C CYS A 8 -6.73 -39.92 12.94
N LYS A 9 -5.49 -40.29 13.31
CA LYS A 9 -4.40 -39.33 13.54
C LYS A 9 -4.06 -38.53 12.29
N ALA A 10 -4.05 -39.16 11.12
CA ALA A 10 -3.81 -38.47 9.85
C ALA A 10 -4.94 -37.49 9.49
N ALA A 11 -6.21 -37.87 9.72
CA ALA A 11 -7.36 -37.00 9.51
C ALA A 11 -7.30 -35.75 10.41
N ILE A 12 -6.96 -35.92 11.69
CA ILE A 12 -6.81 -34.79 12.63
C ILE A 12 -5.65 -33.89 12.22
N ARG A 13 -4.52 -34.44 11.78
CA ARG A 13 -3.41 -33.62 11.27
C ARG A 13 -3.81 -32.77 10.06
N LYS A 14 -4.56 -33.34 9.11
CA LYS A 14 -5.07 -32.59 7.95
C LYS A 14 -6.01 -31.47 8.39
N TYR A 15 -6.96 -31.78 9.27
CA TYR A 15 -7.88 -30.78 9.83
C TYR A 15 -7.11 -29.63 10.51
N ASN A 16 -6.17 -29.94 11.40
CA ASN A 16 -5.37 -28.94 12.10
C ASN A 16 -4.53 -28.08 11.15
N TYR A 17 -4.01 -28.67 10.06
CA TYR A 17 -3.29 -27.91 9.03
C TYR A 17 -4.23 -26.94 8.31
N SER A 18 -5.41 -27.40 7.89
CA SER A 18 -6.41 -26.55 7.25
C SER A 18 -6.87 -25.40 8.15
N VAL A 19 -7.09 -25.66 9.45
CA VAL A 19 -7.44 -24.62 10.43
C VAL A 19 -6.34 -23.56 10.51
N LYS A 20 -5.07 -23.98 10.63
CA LYS A 20 -3.93 -23.05 10.66
C LYS A 20 -3.82 -22.19 9.40
N GLU A 21 -4.12 -22.75 8.23
CA GLU A 21 -4.11 -22.00 6.98
C GLU A 21 -5.22 -20.95 6.94
N ILE A 22 -6.43 -21.31 7.38
CA ILE A 22 -7.55 -20.38 7.48
C ILE A 22 -7.24 -19.25 8.47
N GLU A 23 -6.60 -19.57 9.60
CA GLU A 23 -6.17 -18.57 10.58
C GLU A 23 -5.12 -17.61 10.00
N ARG A 24 -4.15 -18.10 9.23
CA ARG A 24 -3.19 -17.25 8.51
C ARG A 24 -3.90 -16.30 7.55
N MET A 25 -4.77 -16.82 6.68
CA MET A 25 -5.52 -16.01 5.73
C MET A 25 -6.38 -14.94 6.41
N ARG A 26 -6.98 -15.26 7.56
CA ARG A 26 -7.76 -14.30 8.36
C ARG A 26 -6.89 -13.20 8.95
N ASN A 27 -5.69 -13.52 9.41
CA ASN A 27 -4.74 -12.54 9.93
C ASN A 27 -4.28 -11.60 8.81
N ASP A 28 -3.91 -12.15 7.65
CA ASP A 28 -3.54 -11.37 6.47
C ASP A 28 -4.67 -10.43 6.04
N TYR A 29 -5.92 -10.92 6.05
CA TYR A 29 -7.09 -10.09 5.76
C TYR A 29 -7.33 -9.01 6.83
N ALA A 30 -7.11 -9.31 8.10
CA ALA A 30 -7.27 -8.34 9.18
C ALA A 30 -6.21 -7.22 9.10
N ASP A 31 -4.98 -7.54 8.66
CA ASP A 31 -3.93 -6.57 8.41
C ASP A 31 -4.30 -5.66 7.22
N LEU A 32 -4.74 -6.25 6.10
CA LEU A 32 -5.26 -5.49 4.94
C LEU A 32 -6.45 -4.59 5.31
N LYS A 33 -7.37 -5.10 6.13
CA LYS A 33 -8.53 -4.35 6.60
C LYS A 33 -8.11 -3.21 7.53
N ARG A 34 -7.16 -3.42 8.44
CA ARG A 34 -6.59 -2.35 9.27
C ARG A 34 -5.89 -1.28 8.44
N GLU A 35 -5.22 -1.65 7.36
CA GLU A 35 -4.64 -0.69 6.41
C GLU A 35 -5.74 0.12 5.68
N ALA A 36 -6.85 -0.51 5.31
CA ALA A 36 -7.99 0.15 4.67
C ALA A 36 -8.84 1.01 5.63
N GLU A 37 -8.90 0.67 6.92
CA GLU A 37 -9.68 1.36 7.95
C GLU A 37 -8.93 2.52 8.61
N LYS A 38 -7.64 2.73 8.31
CA LYS A 38 -6.95 3.95 8.75
C LYS A 38 -7.75 5.16 8.25
N PRO A 39 -8.14 6.08 9.14
CA PRO A 39 -9.04 7.16 8.79
C PRO A 39 -8.45 7.98 7.65
N VAL A 40 -9.32 8.26 6.68
CA VAL A 40 -9.11 9.11 5.50
C VAL A 40 -8.79 10.58 5.89
N GLU A 41 -8.73 10.87 7.18
CA GLU A 41 -8.76 12.20 7.78
C GLU A 41 -7.40 12.91 7.76
N ASP A 42 -6.29 12.19 7.61
CA ASP A 42 -4.97 12.78 7.32
C ASP A 42 -4.68 12.86 5.81
N LYS A 43 -5.71 13.11 4.99
CA LYS A 43 -5.52 13.56 3.60
C LYS A 43 -4.98 14.99 3.62
N MET A 44 -3.70 15.16 3.98
CA MET A 44 -2.99 16.39 3.67
C MET A 44 -3.15 16.65 2.18
N ASP A 45 -3.57 17.86 1.82
CA ASP A 45 -3.71 18.26 0.41
C ASP A 45 -2.43 17.89 -0.34
N MET A 46 -2.56 17.19 -1.46
CA MET A 46 -1.42 16.68 -2.24
C MET A 46 -0.50 17.83 -2.64
N LEU A 47 -1.05 19.02 -2.86
CA LEU A 47 -0.28 20.22 -3.07
C LEU A 47 0.59 20.59 -1.85
N ALA A 48 0.02 20.60 -0.65
CA ALA A 48 0.75 20.87 0.59
C ALA A 48 1.84 19.81 0.85
N PHE A 49 1.55 18.54 0.55
CA PHE A 49 2.52 17.46 0.62
C PHE A 49 3.71 17.68 -0.32
N LEU A 50 3.45 18.00 -1.58
CA LEU A 50 4.51 18.23 -2.56
C LEU A 50 5.34 19.47 -2.23
N ASN A 51 4.71 20.58 -1.87
CA ASN A 51 5.45 21.80 -1.52
C ASN A 51 6.30 21.65 -0.26
N LYS A 52 5.87 20.84 0.72
CA LYS A 52 6.67 20.53 1.92
C LYS A 52 7.88 19.64 1.60
N ASN A 53 7.70 18.66 0.73
CA ASN A 53 8.73 17.65 0.45
C ASN A 53 9.67 17.99 -0.71
N TYR A 54 9.23 18.90 -1.60
CA TYR A 54 9.90 19.32 -2.83
C TYR A 54 9.73 20.84 -3.03
N PRO A 55 10.23 21.67 -2.09
CA PRO A 55 10.00 23.12 -2.13
C PRO A 55 10.65 23.80 -3.35
N THR A 56 11.82 23.33 -3.75
CA THR A 56 12.65 23.94 -4.81
C THR A 56 12.92 23.01 -5.99
N ALA A 57 12.37 21.79 -5.98
CA ALA A 57 12.60 20.83 -7.05
C ALA A 57 11.60 21.04 -8.20
N ASP A 58 12.13 21.27 -9.40
CA ASP A 58 11.33 21.44 -10.62
C ASP A 58 11.09 20.12 -11.36
N ASP A 59 11.93 19.11 -11.13
CA ASP A 59 11.81 17.75 -11.68
C ASP A 59 12.23 16.71 -10.63
N PHE A 60 11.36 15.74 -10.37
CA PHE A 60 11.61 14.64 -9.44
C PHE A 60 10.82 13.38 -9.84
N LEU A 61 11.22 12.22 -9.31
CA LEU A 61 10.61 10.95 -9.70
C LEU A 61 9.30 10.69 -8.96
N LEU A 62 8.30 10.19 -9.69
CA LEU A 62 7.02 9.76 -9.11
C LEU A 62 7.20 8.58 -8.13
N SER A 63 8.22 7.74 -8.36
CA SER A 63 8.61 6.68 -7.41
C SER A 63 9.02 7.23 -6.05
N ASP A 64 9.73 8.36 -6.04
CA ASP A 64 10.21 9.00 -4.81
C ASP A 64 9.04 9.61 -4.05
N VAL A 65 8.09 10.23 -4.76
CA VAL A 65 6.84 10.74 -4.19
C VAL A 65 6.08 9.61 -3.51
N LYS A 66 5.91 8.47 -4.20
CA LYS A 66 5.23 7.29 -3.65
C LYS A 66 5.92 6.76 -2.39
N LYS A 67 7.25 6.71 -2.38
CA LYS A 67 8.03 6.28 -1.21
C LYS A 67 7.83 7.23 -0.03
N LYS A 68 7.99 8.54 -0.23
CA LYS A 68 7.76 9.55 0.83
C LYS A 68 6.32 9.55 1.32
N TYR A 69 5.34 9.34 0.43
CA TYR A 69 3.93 9.26 0.80
C TYR A 69 3.66 8.05 1.73
N LYS A 70 4.26 6.90 1.42
CA LYS A 70 4.21 5.72 2.30
C LYS A 70 4.88 5.97 3.65
N GLU A 71 6.04 6.63 3.67
CA GLU A 71 6.76 6.94 4.91
C GLU A 71 6.01 7.93 5.81
N THR A 72 5.33 8.91 5.22
CA THR A 72 4.61 9.96 5.96
C THR A 72 3.25 9.52 6.48
N PHE A 73 2.47 8.81 5.66
CA PHE A 73 1.10 8.42 6.01
C PHE A 73 0.96 6.94 6.36
N GLY A 74 2.01 6.12 6.12
CA GLY A 74 1.92 4.67 6.31
C GLY A 74 0.96 3.99 5.34
N LEU A 75 0.66 4.63 4.19
CA LEU A 75 -0.29 4.18 3.18
C LEU A 75 0.39 4.00 1.81
N VAL A 76 0.13 2.87 1.16
CA VAL A 76 0.61 2.62 -0.20
C VAL A 76 -0.45 3.08 -1.20
N LYS A 77 -0.15 4.14 -1.98
CA LYS A 77 -0.99 4.53 -3.11
C LYS A 77 -0.63 3.79 -4.40
N ILE A 78 -1.66 3.50 -5.18
CA ILE A 78 -1.53 3.01 -6.56
C ILE A 78 -0.91 4.12 -7.41
N PHE A 79 -0.07 3.74 -8.38
CA PHE A 79 0.63 4.70 -9.23
C PHE A 79 -0.35 5.62 -9.98
N ASP A 80 -1.40 5.05 -10.56
CA ASP A 80 -2.38 5.78 -11.37
C ASP A 80 -3.15 6.82 -10.53
N ILE A 81 -3.62 6.43 -9.34
CA ILE A 81 -4.31 7.34 -8.41
C ILE A 81 -3.36 8.47 -7.97
N LEU A 82 -2.11 8.13 -7.63
CA LEU A 82 -1.12 9.13 -7.23
C LEU A 82 -0.85 10.11 -8.38
N SER A 83 -0.82 9.64 -9.62
CA SER A 83 -0.64 10.53 -10.78
C SER A 83 -1.80 11.48 -10.99
N GLU A 84 -3.03 10.98 -10.94
CA GLU A 84 -4.24 11.79 -11.10
C GLU A 84 -4.34 12.89 -10.04
N GLU A 85 -4.03 12.56 -8.78
CA GLU A 85 -4.06 13.54 -7.70
C GLU A 85 -3.00 14.64 -7.85
N ILE A 86 -1.81 14.30 -8.36
CA ILE A 86 -0.73 15.27 -8.60
C ILE A 86 -1.13 16.20 -9.75
N GLU A 87 -1.67 15.67 -10.84
CA GLU A 87 -2.12 16.49 -11.97
C GLU A 87 -3.35 17.35 -11.63
N ALA A 88 -4.21 16.87 -10.73
CA ALA A 88 -5.35 17.63 -10.21
C ALA A 88 -4.92 18.91 -9.48
N THR A 89 -3.69 18.99 -8.96
CA THR A 89 -3.15 20.23 -8.35
C THR A 89 -2.94 21.36 -9.36
N LYS A 90 -2.87 21.06 -10.67
CA LYS A 90 -2.60 22.01 -11.77
C LYS A 90 -1.27 22.79 -11.65
N ILE A 91 -0.41 22.45 -10.71
CA ILE A 91 0.92 23.04 -10.50
C ILE A 91 2.02 22.09 -10.98
N PHE A 92 1.71 20.81 -11.04
CA PHE A 92 2.64 19.78 -11.50
C PHE A 92 2.04 19.02 -12.68
N LYS A 93 2.93 18.52 -13.53
CA LYS A 93 2.61 17.68 -14.69
C LYS A 93 3.44 16.42 -14.66
N ILE A 94 2.85 15.29 -15.02
CA ILE A 94 3.57 14.03 -15.12
C ILE A 94 4.08 13.84 -16.55
N SER A 95 5.32 13.39 -16.66
CA SER A 95 5.95 13.04 -17.92
C SER A 95 6.63 11.69 -17.81
N ARG A 96 6.65 10.93 -18.90
CA ARG A 96 7.28 9.61 -18.95
C ARG A 96 8.46 9.65 -19.91
N ILE A 97 9.65 9.33 -19.40
CA ILE A 97 10.90 9.33 -20.16
C ILE A 97 11.57 7.98 -19.92
N HIS A 98 11.85 7.20 -20.97
CA HIS A 98 12.48 5.88 -20.86
C HIS A 98 11.85 4.96 -19.80
N ASN A 99 10.52 4.93 -19.76
CA ASN A 99 9.75 4.11 -18.80
C ASN A 99 9.83 4.57 -17.33
N VAL A 100 10.41 5.75 -17.08
CA VAL A 100 10.49 6.41 -15.77
C VAL A 100 9.49 7.57 -15.75
N TYR A 101 8.75 7.69 -14.65
CA TYR A 101 7.76 8.75 -14.45
C TYR A 101 8.38 9.91 -13.66
N HIS A 102 8.33 11.09 -14.27
CA HIS A 102 8.81 12.35 -13.73
C HIS A 102 7.64 13.26 -13.41
N VAL A 103 7.70 13.91 -12.26
CA VAL A 103 6.80 14.98 -11.85
C VAL A 103 7.53 16.30 -12.06
N LYS A 104 6.98 17.15 -12.93
CA LYS A 104 7.56 18.44 -13.29
C LYS A 104 6.68 19.57 -12.81
N ARG A 105 7.27 20.61 -12.23
CA ARG A 105 6.56 21.85 -11.88
C ARG A 105 6.28 22.66 -13.15
N LEU A 106 5.08 23.23 -13.26
CA LEU A 106 4.64 24.08 -14.38
C LEU A 106 5.12 25.53 -14.23
#